data_AF-A0A2U3LQG3-F1
#
_entry.id   AF-A0A2U3LQG3-F1
#
_cell.length_a   1.000
_cell.length_b   1.000
_cell.length_c   1.000
_cell.angle_alpha   90.00
_cell.angle_beta   90.00
_cell.angle_gamma   90.00
#
_symmetry.space_group_name_H-M   'P 1'
#
loop_
_entity.id
_entity.type
_entity.pdbx_description
1 polymer ?
#
loop_
_entity_poly.entity_id
_entity_poly.type
_entity_poly.pdbx_seq_one_letter_code
_entity_poly.pdbx_strand_id
1 'polypeptide(L)'
;MDQPVPDQPAPPAALLQTGKVLGQSHSFSLMAGRCSAAQAETLLRIREGRLYLHCASSWKEFCPQHLHISSSQADRIIRVWQQHGPAIFELKQLIRISSEDFRAVEPFIKENALHFNDEAIELDPENAEKIAGAVDEICSNLPPKEKPAVTPLYGATIPDRVSTLEKMCQTIVFEFRHLADEDVGREVRYNLGLTLKCVTDALHHVNSQHGLYPSDSHE
;
A
#
# COMPACT_ATOMS: atom_id res chain seq x y z
N MET A 1 54.45 -24.98 -5.84
CA MET A 1 54.11 -23.56 -5.63
C MET A 1 52.66 -23.54 -5.22
N ASP A 2 52.38 -23.69 -3.93
CA ASP A 2 51.04 -23.53 -3.36
C ASP A 2 51.04 -22.17 -2.67
N GLN A 3 50.38 -21.18 -3.27
CA GLN A 3 50.08 -19.94 -2.56
C GLN A 3 48.92 -20.22 -1.60
N PRO A 4 49.04 -19.82 -0.32
CA PRO A 4 47.95 -19.98 0.63
C PRO A 4 46.82 -19.05 0.22
N VAL A 5 45.62 -19.62 0.07
CA VAL A 5 44.37 -18.87 -0.08
C VAL A 5 44.30 -17.85 1.07
N PRO A 6 44.13 -16.55 0.79
CA PRO A 6 44.02 -15.56 1.85
C PRO A 6 42.77 -15.88 2.67
N ASP A 7 42.96 -16.00 3.98
CA ASP A 7 41.93 -16.18 4.98
C ASP A 7 40.95 -15.01 4.88
N GLN A 8 39.87 -15.20 4.10
CA GLN A 8 38.80 -14.22 4.00
C GLN A 8 38.12 -14.19 5.36
N PRO A 9 38.10 -13.03 6.06
CA PRO A 9 37.38 -12.93 7.31
C PRO A 9 35.92 -13.27 7.02
N ALA A 10 35.42 -14.28 7.72
CA ALA A 10 34.03 -14.70 7.60
C ALA A 10 33.15 -13.44 7.64
N PRO A 11 32.30 -13.21 6.62
CA PRO A 11 31.51 -12.01 6.57
C PRO A 11 30.75 -11.90 7.90
N PRO A 12 30.80 -10.73 8.58
CA PRO A 12 30.21 -10.57 9.89
C PRO A 12 28.79 -11.09 9.82
N ALA A 13 28.39 -11.95 10.76
CA ALA A 13 27.15 -12.74 10.67
C ALA A 13 25.91 -11.91 10.31
N ALA A 14 25.90 -10.61 10.65
CA ALA A 14 24.91 -9.63 10.23
C ALA A 14 24.79 -9.45 8.70
N LEU A 15 25.90 -9.38 7.95
CA LEU A 15 25.88 -9.28 6.48
C LEU A 15 25.33 -10.54 5.81
N LEU A 16 25.68 -11.72 6.34
CA LEU A 16 25.10 -12.99 5.87
C LEU A 16 23.60 -13.09 6.19
N GLN A 17 23.18 -12.60 7.36
CA GLN A 17 21.76 -12.51 7.71
C GLN A 17 21.00 -11.54 6.78
N THR A 18 21.57 -10.37 6.49
CA THR A 18 21.00 -9.40 5.54
C THR A 18 20.91 -9.99 4.14
N GLY A 19 21.95 -10.69 3.67
CA GLY A 19 21.94 -11.40 2.38
C GLY A 19 20.90 -12.53 2.32
N LYS A 20 20.74 -13.29 3.40
CA LYS A 20 19.70 -14.34 3.51
C LYS A 20 18.29 -13.75 3.46
N VAL A 21 18.08 -12.65 4.18
CA VAL A 21 16.81 -11.93 4.26
C VAL A 21 16.44 -11.26 2.93
N LEU A 22 17.41 -10.64 2.25
CA LEU A 22 17.24 -10.09 0.90
C LEU A 22 16.97 -11.19 -0.13
N GLY A 23 17.71 -12.30 -0.08
CA GLY A 23 17.49 -13.45 -0.96
C GLY A 23 16.10 -14.06 -0.79
N GLN A 24 15.63 -14.19 0.44
CA GLN A 24 14.26 -14.60 0.76
C GLN A 24 13.25 -13.62 0.17
N SER A 25 13.40 -12.32 0.43
CA SER A 25 12.49 -11.29 -0.10
C SER A 25 12.42 -11.29 -1.63
N HIS A 26 13.56 -11.42 -2.32
CA HIS A 26 13.62 -11.46 -3.78
C HIS A 26 12.96 -12.71 -4.36
N SER A 27 13.16 -13.88 -3.73
CA SER A 27 12.50 -15.12 -4.14
C SER A 27 10.97 -15.07 -4.03
N PHE A 28 10.44 -14.29 -3.07
CA PHE A 28 9.00 -14.16 -2.87
C PHE A 28 8.34 -13.12 -3.79
N SER A 29 9.06 -12.07 -4.25
CA SER A 29 8.54 -11.11 -5.24
C SER A 29 8.18 -11.75 -6.59
N LEU A 30 8.74 -12.93 -6.90
CA LEU A 30 8.46 -13.66 -8.13
C LEU A 30 7.15 -14.47 -8.10
N MET A 31 6.55 -14.71 -6.93
CA MET A 31 5.49 -15.72 -6.78
C MET A 31 4.05 -15.17 -6.71
N ALA A 32 3.83 -13.93 -6.27
CA ALA A 32 2.51 -13.30 -6.36
C ALA A 32 2.64 -11.80 -6.14
N GLY A 33 1.96 -10.97 -6.93
CA GLY A 33 1.87 -9.51 -6.72
C GLY A 33 1.16 -9.09 -5.42
N ARG A 34 1.20 -9.91 -4.37
CA ARG A 34 0.59 -9.73 -3.05
C ARG A 34 1.61 -10.08 -1.97
N CYS A 35 1.76 -9.22 -0.96
CA CYS A 35 2.64 -9.46 0.17
C CYS A 35 2.15 -10.66 0.98
N SER A 36 2.97 -11.70 1.19
CA SER A 36 2.68 -12.82 2.08
C SER A 36 2.98 -12.47 3.54
N ALA A 37 2.48 -13.29 4.47
CA ALA A 37 2.77 -13.14 5.90
C ALA A 37 4.29 -13.17 6.15
N ALA A 38 4.99 -14.15 5.57
CA ALA A 38 6.43 -14.29 5.68
C ALA A 38 7.20 -13.08 5.13
N GLN A 39 6.72 -12.46 4.04
CA GLN A 39 7.33 -11.24 3.50
C GLN A 39 7.14 -10.05 4.45
N ALA A 40 5.94 -9.89 5.01
CA ALA A 40 5.64 -8.80 5.96
C ALA A 40 6.47 -8.93 7.26
N GLU A 41 6.61 -10.16 7.79
CA GLU A 41 7.48 -10.44 8.93
C GLU A 41 8.95 -10.12 8.62
N THR A 42 9.41 -10.52 7.43
CA THR A 42 10.78 -10.27 6.98
C THR A 42 11.05 -8.77 6.89
N LEU A 43 10.12 -7.99 6.33
CA LEU A 43 10.20 -6.53 6.28
C LEU A 43 10.26 -5.90 7.68
N LEU A 44 9.44 -6.37 8.61
CA LEU A 44 9.48 -5.93 10.01
C LEU A 44 10.88 -6.18 10.61
N ARG A 45 11.42 -7.39 10.45
CA ARG A 45 12.74 -7.75 10.99
C ARG A 45 13.86 -6.88 10.41
N ILE A 46 13.84 -6.58 9.11
CA ILE A 46 14.83 -5.66 8.50
C ILE A 46 14.73 -4.28 9.13
N ARG A 47 13.50 -3.78 9.31
CA ARG A 47 13.23 -2.43 9.78
C ARG A 47 13.60 -2.25 11.25
N GLU A 48 13.12 -3.14 12.12
CA GLU A 48 13.36 -3.09 13.56
C GLU A 48 14.81 -3.43 13.90
N GLY A 49 15.40 -4.41 13.21
CA GLY A 49 16.81 -4.78 13.35
C GLY A 49 17.79 -3.80 12.70
N ARG A 50 17.29 -2.74 12.04
CA ARG A 50 18.06 -1.77 11.25
C ARG A 50 19.06 -2.43 10.29
N LEU A 51 18.73 -3.63 9.80
CA LEU A 51 19.63 -4.45 8.97
C LEU A 51 19.92 -3.76 7.63
N TYR A 52 18.99 -2.91 7.17
CA TYR A 52 19.15 -2.09 5.97
C TYR A 52 20.37 -1.16 5.99
N LEU A 53 20.87 -0.77 7.17
CA LEU A 53 22.04 0.11 7.32
C LEU A 53 23.33 -0.50 6.78
N HIS A 54 23.39 -1.82 6.58
CA HIS A 54 24.54 -2.48 5.99
C HIS A 54 24.63 -2.30 4.47
N CYS A 55 23.52 -1.91 3.82
CA CYS A 55 23.42 -1.84 2.36
C CYS A 55 23.00 -0.46 1.86
N ALA A 56 22.34 0.35 2.71
CA ALA A 56 21.89 1.69 2.35
C ALA A 56 21.98 2.64 3.55
N SER A 57 22.13 3.94 3.28
CA SER A 57 22.28 4.96 4.33
C SER A 57 20.97 5.25 5.05
N SER A 58 19.84 4.95 4.41
CA SER A 58 18.50 5.19 4.96
C SER A 58 17.48 4.16 4.46
N TRP A 59 16.37 4.03 5.20
CA TRP A 59 15.24 3.20 4.77
C TRP A 59 14.60 3.69 3.47
N LYS A 60 14.56 5.00 3.25
CA LYS A 60 14.03 5.62 2.04
C LYS A 60 14.83 5.26 0.79
N GLU A 61 16.12 5.02 0.97
CA GLU A 61 17.05 4.58 -0.07
C GLU A 61 17.01 3.05 -0.26
N PHE A 62 16.96 2.30 0.84
CA PHE A 62 16.91 0.84 0.83
C PHE A 62 15.70 0.27 0.07
N CYS A 63 14.49 0.77 0.35
CA CYS A 63 13.26 0.21 -0.18
C CYS A 63 13.18 0.21 -1.72
N PRO A 64 13.40 1.34 -2.43
CA PRO A 64 13.36 1.32 -3.89
C PRO A 64 14.53 0.54 -4.51
N GLN A 65 15.72 0.58 -3.90
CA GLN A 65 16.92 -0.06 -4.46
C GLN A 65 16.95 -1.58 -4.30
N HIS A 66 16.46 -2.11 -3.18
CA HIS A 66 16.58 -3.53 -2.85
C HIS A 66 15.25 -4.29 -2.79
N LEU A 67 14.14 -3.60 -2.53
CA LEU A 67 12.82 -4.21 -2.38
C LEU A 67 11.87 -3.86 -3.53
N HIS A 68 12.26 -2.92 -4.42
CA HIS A 68 11.45 -2.41 -5.52
C HIS A 68 10.07 -1.86 -5.10
N ILE A 69 9.97 -1.37 -3.86
CA ILE A 69 8.77 -0.73 -3.31
C ILE A 69 9.14 0.61 -2.67
N SER A 70 8.17 1.53 -2.57
CA SER A 70 8.41 2.77 -1.84
C SER A 70 8.56 2.52 -0.34
N SER A 71 9.31 3.38 0.37
CA SER A 71 9.40 3.31 1.82
C SER A 71 8.05 3.47 2.51
N SER A 72 7.18 4.33 1.99
CA SER A 72 5.79 4.49 2.46
C SER A 72 4.97 3.20 2.31
N GLN A 73 5.17 2.45 1.22
CA GLN A 73 4.52 1.16 1.01
C GLN A 73 5.05 0.11 1.98
N ALA A 74 6.36 0.06 2.20
CA ALA A 74 6.98 -0.84 3.18
C ALA A 74 6.48 -0.56 4.61
N ASP A 75 6.44 0.72 5.01
CA ASP A 75 5.92 1.13 6.32
C ASP A 75 4.43 0.81 6.48
N ARG A 76 3.63 0.90 5.40
CA ARG A 76 2.23 0.47 5.41
C ARG A 76 2.09 -1.04 5.65
N ILE A 77 2.91 -1.86 4.98
CA ILE A 77 2.90 -3.32 5.16
C ILE A 77 3.25 -3.67 6.62
N ILE A 78 4.29 -3.05 7.16
CA ILE A 78 4.72 -3.23 8.55
C ILE A 78 3.61 -2.86 9.54
N ARG A 79 2.94 -1.72 9.33
CA ARG A 79 1.80 -1.32 10.18
C ARG A 79 0.67 -2.34 10.16
N VAL A 80 0.32 -2.86 8.98
CA VAL A 80 -0.73 -3.87 8.85
C VAL A 80 -0.35 -5.16 9.57
N TRP A 81 0.91 -5.59 9.47
CA TRP A 81 1.44 -6.74 10.22
C TRP A 81 1.37 -6.53 11.73
N GLN A 82 1.82 -5.39 12.24
CA GLN A 82 1.79 -5.10 13.68
C GLN A 82 0.36 -5.02 14.24
N GLN A 83 -0.61 -4.61 13.42
CA GLN A 83 -2.01 -4.43 13.83
C GLN A 83 -2.82 -5.73 13.83
N HIS A 84 -2.55 -6.63 12.88
CA HIS A 84 -3.42 -7.78 12.57
C HIS A 84 -2.68 -9.11 12.49
N GLY A 85 -1.36 -9.10 12.59
CA GLY A 85 -0.53 -10.31 12.50
C GLY A 85 -0.56 -10.99 11.12
N PRO A 86 -0.25 -12.29 11.06
CA PRO A 86 -0.12 -13.03 9.80
C PRO A 86 -1.45 -13.33 9.10
N ALA A 87 -2.55 -13.49 9.86
CA ALA A 87 -3.83 -13.95 9.33
C ALA A 87 -4.41 -13.03 8.24
N ILE A 88 -4.18 -11.71 8.33
CA ILE A 88 -4.65 -10.76 7.30
C ILE A 88 -3.93 -10.95 5.96
N PHE A 89 -2.66 -11.35 5.99
CA PHE A 89 -1.90 -11.55 4.77
C PHE A 89 -2.29 -12.85 4.09
N GLU A 90 -2.48 -13.94 4.86
CA GLU A 90 -2.98 -15.21 4.33
C GLU A 90 -4.39 -15.05 3.75
N LEU A 91 -5.32 -14.42 4.48
CA LEU A 91 -6.67 -14.19 3.99
C LEU A 91 -6.71 -13.32 2.73
N LYS A 92 -5.82 -12.31 2.63
CA LYS A 92 -5.69 -11.45 1.43
C LYS A 92 -5.08 -12.17 0.23
N GLN A 93 -4.41 -13.31 0.41
CA GLN A 93 -4.01 -14.16 -0.72
C GLN A 93 -5.23 -14.90 -1.30
N LEU A 94 -6.18 -15.28 -0.44
CA LEU A 94 -7.36 -16.07 -0.83
C LEU A 94 -8.48 -15.18 -1.39
N ILE A 95 -8.77 -14.06 -0.74
CA ILE A 95 -9.93 -13.21 -1.08
C ILE A 95 -9.58 -11.71 -1.07
N ARG A 96 -10.37 -10.91 -1.79
CA ARG A 96 -10.28 -9.44 -1.71
C ARG A 96 -11.04 -8.95 -0.48
N ILE A 97 -10.31 -8.63 0.59
CA ILE A 97 -10.89 -8.12 1.83
C ILE A 97 -10.27 -6.78 2.23
N SER A 98 -11.11 -5.84 2.69
CA SER A 98 -10.62 -4.60 3.27
C SER A 98 -10.04 -4.85 4.67
N SER A 99 -9.20 -3.95 5.17
CA SER A 99 -8.68 -4.10 6.55
C SER A 99 -9.77 -3.95 7.62
N GLU A 100 -10.88 -3.27 7.30
CA GLU A 100 -12.01 -3.09 8.23
C GLU A 100 -12.87 -4.35 8.30
N ASP A 101 -13.16 -4.95 7.15
CA ASP A 101 -13.90 -6.22 7.07
C ASP A 101 -13.07 -7.35 7.66
N PHE A 102 -11.74 -7.32 7.48
CA PHE A 102 -10.85 -8.25 8.19
C PHE A 102 -11.02 -8.19 9.71
N ARG A 103 -11.14 -7.01 10.32
CA ARG A 103 -11.34 -6.89 11.78
C ARG A 103 -12.64 -7.55 12.24
N ALA A 104 -13.68 -7.56 11.42
CA ALA A 104 -14.92 -8.25 11.74
C ALA A 104 -14.75 -9.78 11.69
N VAL A 105 -13.92 -10.27 10.78
CA VAL A 105 -13.67 -11.69 10.55
C VAL A 105 -12.56 -12.23 11.47
N GLU A 106 -11.63 -11.38 11.91
CA GLU A 106 -10.46 -11.72 12.74
C GLU A 106 -10.80 -12.57 13.98
N PRO A 107 -11.87 -12.30 14.75
CA PRO A 107 -12.25 -13.14 15.90
C PRO A 107 -12.65 -14.58 15.54
N PHE A 108 -13.07 -14.80 14.29
CA PHE A 108 -13.47 -16.09 13.75
C PHE A 108 -12.29 -16.87 13.19
N ILE A 109 -11.13 -16.25 13.01
CA ILE A 109 -9.94 -16.93 12.50
C ILE A 109 -9.15 -17.52 13.68
N LYS A 110 -9.06 -18.86 13.74
CA LYS A 110 -8.29 -19.59 14.76
C LYS A 110 -7.55 -20.75 14.11
N GLU A 111 -6.29 -20.94 14.50
CA GLU A 111 -5.48 -22.08 14.05
C GLU A 111 -5.41 -22.23 12.53
N ASN A 112 -5.31 -21.10 11.80
CA ASN A 112 -5.31 -21.07 10.33
C ASN A 112 -6.60 -21.58 9.66
N ALA A 113 -7.72 -21.54 10.37
CA ALA A 113 -9.05 -21.81 9.83
C ALA A 113 -10.03 -20.67 10.19
N LEU A 114 -10.99 -20.42 9.31
CA LEU A 114 -12.14 -19.55 9.56
C LEU A 114 -13.26 -20.39 10.18
N HIS A 115 -13.62 -20.08 11.43
CA HIS A 115 -14.67 -20.78 12.19
C HIS A 115 -15.97 -20.00 12.09
N PHE A 116 -16.94 -20.51 11.35
CA PHE A 116 -18.22 -19.85 11.13
C PHE A 116 -19.35 -20.88 10.94
N ASN A 117 -20.53 -20.64 11.50
CA ASN A 117 -21.68 -21.57 11.45
C ASN A 117 -21.36 -23.03 11.85
N ASP A 118 -20.64 -23.22 12.98
CA ASP A 118 -20.16 -24.52 13.48
C ASP A 118 -19.23 -25.29 12.52
N GLU A 119 -18.71 -24.61 11.50
CA GLU A 119 -17.77 -25.16 10.53
C GLU A 119 -16.40 -24.49 10.65
N ALA A 120 -15.34 -25.29 10.59
CA ALA A 120 -13.97 -24.81 10.49
C ALA A 120 -13.51 -24.95 9.03
N ILE A 121 -13.32 -23.82 8.35
CA ILE A 121 -12.87 -23.76 6.95
C ILE A 121 -11.38 -23.45 6.94
N GLU A 122 -10.55 -24.38 6.48
CA GLU A 122 -9.09 -24.13 6.39
C GLU A 122 -8.79 -22.97 5.43
N LEU A 123 -7.84 -22.11 5.81
CA LEU A 123 -7.39 -20.98 4.99
C LEU A 123 -6.44 -21.46 3.88
N ASP A 124 -6.99 -22.18 2.91
CA ASP A 124 -6.30 -22.67 1.74
C ASP A 124 -6.96 -22.18 0.43
N PRO A 125 -6.26 -22.31 -0.72
CA PRO A 125 -6.80 -21.90 -2.01
C PRO A 125 -8.03 -22.69 -2.46
N GLU A 126 -8.17 -23.94 -2.01
CA GLU A 126 -9.27 -24.83 -2.40
C GLU A 126 -10.59 -24.38 -1.77
N ASN A 127 -10.52 -23.76 -0.60
CA ASN A 127 -11.63 -23.21 0.15
C ASN A 127 -11.92 -21.73 -0.15
N ALA A 128 -11.21 -21.09 -1.09
CA ALA A 128 -11.29 -19.64 -1.32
C ALA A 128 -12.71 -19.10 -1.59
N GLU A 129 -13.52 -19.81 -2.39
CA GLU A 129 -14.92 -19.40 -2.63
C GLU A 129 -15.79 -19.51 -1.37
N LYS A 130 -15.56 -20.56 -0.57
CA LYS A 130 -16.28 -20.80 0.68
C LYS A 130 -15.90 -19.78 1.76
N ILE A 131 -14.62 -19.43 1.83
CA ILE A 131 -14.10 -18.37 2.68
C ILE A 131 -14.71 -17.03 2.28
N ALA A 132 -14.81 -16.73 0.98
CA ALA A 132 -15.45 -15.49 0.51
C ALA A 132 -16.92 -15.40 0.96
N GLY A 133 -17.69 -16.49 0.79
CA GLY A 133 -19.09 -16.54 1.22
C GLY A 133 -19.25 -16.37 2.73
N ALA A 134 -18.43 -17.06 3.54
CA ALA A 134 -18.46 -16.91 4.99
C ALA A 134 -18.08 -15.48 5.44
N VAL A 135 -17.10 -14.86 4.78
CA VAL A 135 -16.71 -13.47 5.06
C VAL A 135 -17.83 -12.49 4.73
N ASP A 136 -18.48 -12.65 3.57
CA ASP A 136 -19.62 -11.81 3.18
C ASP A 136 -20.78 -11.93 4.17
N GLU A 137 -21.06 -13.15 4.65
CA GLU A 137 -22.11 -13.40 5.64
C GLU A 137 -21.78 -12.80 7.02
N ILE A 138 -20.53 -12.95 7.49
CA ILE A 138 -20.05 -12.31 8.72
C ILE A 138 -20.17 -10.78 8.62
N CYS A 139 -19.77 -10.20 7.49
CA CYS A 139 -19.81 -8.75 7.28
C CYS A 139 -21.25 -8.23 7.16
N SER A 140 -22.18 -9.04 6.64
CA SER A 140 -23.58 -8.68 6.46
C SER A 140 -24.41 -8.73 7.75
N ASN A 141 -24.01 -9.55 8.74
CA ASN A 141 -24.73 -9.74 10.01
C ASN A 141 -24.38 -8.74 11.12
N LEU A 142 -23.48 -7.79 10.86
CA LEU A 142 -23.19 -6.70 11.79
C LEU A 142 -24.35 -5.69 11.80
N PRO A 143 -24.75 -5.13 12.97
CA PRO A 143 -25.75 -4.05 13.01
C PRO A 143 -25.33 -2.91 12.06
N PRO A 144 -26.28 -2.21 11.40
CA PRO A 144 -25.95 -1.10 10.50
C PRO A 144 -24.98 -0.15 11.20
N LYS A 145 -23.75 -0.12 10.67
CA LYS A 145 -22.61 0.58 11.26
C LYS A 145 -22.98 2.03 11.65
N GLU A 146 -22.78 2.40 12.92
CA GLU A 146 -22.14 3.69 13.20
C GLU A 146 -20.68 3.56 12.72
N LYS A 147 -20.44 3.97 11.48
CA LYS A 147 -19.12 3.92 10.83
C LYS A 147 -18.20 4.99 11.43
N PRO A 148 -16.96 4.66 11.84
CA PRO A 148 -15.86 5.62 11.74
C PRO A 148 -15.77 6.07 10.27
N ALA A 149 -15.77 7.39 10.04
CA ALA A 149 -15.95 8.01 8.73
C ALA A 149 -14.97 7.51 7.64
N VAL A 150 -15.36 6.46 6.93
CA VAL A 150 -14.90 6.15 5.56
C VAL A 150 -16.16 5.91 4.73
N THR A 151 -16.40 6.86 3.84
CA THR A 151 -17.62 7.03 3.05
C THR A 151 -17.84 5.84 2.09
N PRO A 152 -19.06 5.26 2.02
CA PRO A 152 -19.42 4.35 0.94
C PRO A 152 -19.61 5.13 -0.37
N LEU A 153 -19.14 4.52 -1.46
CA LEU A 153 -19.68 4.77 -2.80
C LEU A 153 -21.19 4.46 -2.72
N TYR A 154 -22.05 5.40 -3.11
CA TYR A 154 -23.50 5.52 -2.85
C TYR A 154 -23.86 6.16 -1.50
N GLY A 155 -24.04 7.48 -1.52
CA GLY A 155 -24.53 8.27 -0.39
C GLY A 155 -23.65 9.47 -0.02
N ALA A 156 -22.65 9.83 -0.83
CA ALA A 156 -21.85 11.02 -0.58
C ALA A 156 -22.74 12.27 -0.60
N THR A 157 -22.87 12.94 0.54
CA THR A 157 -23.53 14.24 0.61
C THR A 157 -22.75 15.23 -0.25
N ILE A 158 -23.40 16.27 -0.76
CA ILE A 158 -22.72 17.28 -1.59
C ILE A 158 -21.47 17.86 -0.88
N PRO A 159 -21.48 18.15 0.43
CA PRO A 159 -20.29 18.57 1.17
C PRO A 159 -19.12 17.57 1.13
N ASP A 160 -19.39 16.27 1.28
CA ASP A 160 -18.34 15.23 1.25
C ASP A 160 -17.69 15.12 -0.13
N ARG A 161 -18.50 15.28 -1.18
CA ARG A 161 -18.02 15.30 -2.56
C ARG A 161 -17.13 16.51 -2.83
N VAL A 162 -17.49 17.68 -2.29
CA VAL A 162 -16.68 18.90 -2.39
C VAL A 162 -15.35 18.75 -1.65
N SER A 163 -15.35 18.20 -0.43
CA SER A 163 -14.11 17.95 0.32
C SER A 163 -13.20 16.93 -0.37
N THR A 164 -13.78 15.91 -1.02
CA THR A 164 -13.03 14.95 -1.83
C THR A 164 -12.40 15.63 -3.05
N LEU A 165 -13.16 16.47 -3.75
CA LEU A 165 -12.67 17.23 -4.89
C LEU A 165 -11.51 18.17 -4.50
N GLU A 166 -11.61 18.83 -3.35
CA GLU A 166 -10.56 19.70 -2.82
C GLU A 166 -9.24 18.94 -2.63
N LYS A 167 -9.29 17.76 -2.00
CA LYS A 167 -8.10 16.90 -1.79
C LYS A 167 -7.50 16.43 -3.12
N MET A 168 -8.34 16.10 -4.10
CA MET A 168 -7.87 15.75 -5.44
C MET A 168 -7.15 16.92 -6.10
N CYS A 169 -7.71 18.13 -6.05
CA CYS A 169 -7.07 19.33 -6.59
C CYS A 169 -5.73 19.61 -5.92
N GLN A 170 -5.63 19.47 -4.58
CA GLN A 170 -4.36 19.63 -3.86
C GLN A 170 -3.30 18.62 -4.32
N THR A 171 -3.71 17.38 -4.57
CA THR A 171 -2.81 16.32 -5.07
C THR A 171 -2.32 16.64 -6.49
N ILE A 172 -3.22 17.03 -7.39
CA ILE A 172 -2.88 17.42 -8.76
C ILE A 172 -1.91 18.61 -8.77
N VAL A 173 -2.17 19.63 -7.95
CA VAL A 173 -1.28 20.80 -7.83
C VAL A 173 0.10 20.39 -7.30
N PHE A 174 0.16 19.48 -6.34
CA PHE A 174 1.43 18.95 -5.84
C PHE A 174 2.22 18.23 -6.95
N GLU A 175 1.57 17.38 -7.74
CA GLU A 175 2.23 16.68 -8.86
C GLU A 175 2.75 17.63 -9.94
N PHE A 176 1.96 18.63 -10.35
CA PHE A 176 2.42 19.64 -11.30
C PHE A 176 3.64 20.40 -10.80
N ARG A 177 3.67 20.78 -9.52
CA ARG A 177 4.82 21.46 -8.92
C ARG A 177 6.04 20.55 -8.90
N HIS A 178 5.86 19.31 -8.44
CA HIS A 178 6.94 18.34 -8.37
C HIS A 178 7.58 18.10 -9.73
N LEU A 179 6.77 17.88 -10.78
CA LEU A 179 7.25 17.68 -12.15
C LEU A 179 7.87 18.95 -12.77
N ALA A 180 7.44 20.14 -12.34
CA ALA A 180 8.02 21.40 -12.78
C ALA A 180 9.40 21.66 -12.15
N ASP A 181 9.59 21.23 -10.89
CA ASP A 181 10.84 21.37 -10.15
C ASP A 181 11.92 20.34 -10.56
N GLU A 182 11.51 19.24 -11.22
CA GLU A 182 12.45 18.26 -11.76
C GLU A 182 13.19 18.77 -13.01
N ASP A 183 14.43 18.28 -13.21
CA ASP A 183 15.22 18.51 -14.42
C ASP A 183 14.75 17.61 -15.57
N VAL A 184 13.48 17.76 -15.93
CA VAL A 184 12.83 17.03 -17.01
C VAL A 184 13.10 17.71 -18.36
N GLY A 185 13.27 16.90 -19.41
CA GLY A 185 13.59 17.39 -20.75
C GLY A 185 12.56 18.37 -21.33
N ARG A 186 12.98 19.18 -22.31
CA ARG A 186 12.16 20.24 -22.92
C ARG A 186 10.79 19.79 -23.42
N GLU A 187 10.70 18.60 -24.00
CA GLU A 187 9.44 18.03 -24.50
C GLU A 187 8.46 17.71 -23.35
N VAL A 188 8.97 17.13 -22.25
CA VAL A 188 8.17 16.83 -21.06
C VAL A 188 7.67 18.11 -20.40
N ARG A 189 8.52 19.15 -20.30
CA ARG A 189 8.08 20.47 -19.81
C ARG A 189 7.01 21.11 -20.68
N TYR A 190 7.14 21.00 -22.00
CA TYR A 190 6.15 21.54 -22.93
C TYR A 190 4.80 20.82 -22.78
N ASN A 191 4.81 19.49 -22.71
CA ASN A 191 3.61 18.69 -22.48
C ASN A 191 2.97 19.00 -21.13
N LEU A 192 3.77 19.18 -20.06
CA LEU A 192 3.28 19.58 -18.74
C LEU A 192 2.56 20.94 -18.80
N GLY A 193 3.14 21.91 -19.52
CA GLY A 193 2.52 23.23 -19.73
C GLY A 193 1.21 23.17 -20.51
N LEU A 194 1.14 22.33 -21.56
CA LEU A 194 -0.10 22.10 -22.30
C LEU A 194 -1.18 21.44 -21.42
N THR A 195 -0.82 20.41 -20.65
CA THR A 195 -1.76 19.75 -19.75
C THR A 195 -2.29 20.71 -18.70
N LEU A 196 -1.42 21.53 -18.10
CA LEU A 196 -1.83 22.54 -17.13
C LEU A 196 -2.84 23.52 -17.75
N LYS A 197 -2.54 24.05 -18.94
CA LYS A 197 -3.44 24.96 -19.66
C LYS A 197 -4.81 24.33 -19.92
N CYS A 198 -4.86 23.10 -20.44
CA CYS A 198 -6.11 22.40 -20.70
C CYS A 198 -6.96 22.21 -19.44
N VAL A 199 -6.34 21.88 -18.31
CA VAL A 199 -7.04 21.71 -17.03
C VAL A 199 -7.56 23.07 -16.53
N THR A 200 -6.77 24.13 -16.61
CA THR A 200 -7.20 25.48 -16.24
C THR A 200 -8.39 25.95 -17.08
N ASP A 201 -8.33 25.77 -18.41
CA ASP A 201 -9.42 26.15 -19.32
C ASP A 201 -10.71 25.37 -19.02
N ALA A 202 -10.60 24.07 -18.74
CA ALA A 202 -11.75 23.24 -18.37
C ALA A 202 -12.39 23.66 -17.04
N LEU A 203 -11.58 23.96 -16.02
CA LEU A 203 -12.08 24.45 -14.73
C LEU A 203 -12.74 25.83 -14.85
N HIS A 204 -12.15 26.72 -15.65
CA HIS A 204 -12.73 28.03 -15.93
C HIS A 204 -14.08 27.90 -16.67
N HIS A 205 -14.18 26.97 -17.63
CA HIS A 205 -15.43 26.69 -18.32
C HIS A 205 -16.54 26.24 -17.36
N VAL A 206 -16.25 25.27 -16.48
CA VAL A 206 -17.19 24.82 -15.45
C VAL A 206 -17.62 25.97 -14.53
N ASN A 207 -16.68 26.84 -14.12
CA ASN A 207 -17.00 28.02 -13.33
C ASN A 207 -17.94 28.98 -14.08
N SER A 208 -17.65 29.27 -15.36
CA SER A 208 -18.45 30.18 -16.18
C SER A 208 -19.86 29.66 -16.45
N GLN A 209 -20.04 28.34 -16.55
CA GLN A 209 -21.33 27.72 -16.82
C GLN A 209 -22.24 27.68 -15.58
N HIS A 210 -21.65 27.54 -14.40
CA HIS A 210 -22.39 27.29 -13.16
C HIS A 210 -22.32 28.44 -12.15
N GLY A 211 -21.53 29.49 -12.41
CA GLY A 211 -21.40 30.66 -11.55
C GLY A 211 -20.89 30.31 -10.15
N LEU A 212 -20.00 29.32 -10.03
CA LEU A 212 -19.61 28.72 -8.75
C LEU A 212 -18.74 29.64 -7.89
N TYR A 213 -17.92 30.46 -8.54
CA TYR A 213 -17.08 31.47 -7.92
C TYR A 213 -17.25 32.78 -8.70
N PRO A 214 -17.44 33.93 -8.01
CA PRO A 214 -17.46 35.21 -8.70
C PRO A 214 -16.14 35.37 -9.42
N SER A 215 -16.15 35.47 -10.75
CA SER A 215 -15.00 36.00 -11.44
C SER A 215 -14.84 37.42 -10.93
N ASP A 216 -13.92 37.64 -9.99
CA ASP A 216 -13.53 38.98 -9.58
C ASP A 216 -13.11 39.70 -10.86
N SER A 217 -14.06 40.47 -11.37
CA SER A 217 -13.84 41.42 -12.43
C SER A 217 -13.21 42.60 -11.73
N HIS A 218 -11.91 42.53 -11.52
CA HIS A 218 -11.12 43.69 -11.11
C HIS A 218 -9.98 43.87 -12.11
N GLU A 219 -10.22 44.83 -13.00
CA GLU A 219 -9.32 45.71 -13.75
C GLU A 219 -8.11 45.12 -14.49
#